data_AF-A0A6J1DSZ9-F1
#
_entry.id   AF-A0A6J1DSZ9-F1
#
_cell.length_a   1.000
_cell.length_b   1.000
_cell.length_c   1.000
_cell.angle_alpha   90.00
_cell.angle_beta   90.00
_cell.angle_gamma   90.00
#
_symmetry.space_group_name_H-M   'P 1'
#
loop_
_entity.id
_entity.type
_entity.pdbx_description
1 polymer ?
#
loop_
_entity_poly.entity_id
_entity_poly.type
_entity_poly.pdbx_seq_one_letter_code
_entity_poly.pdbx_strand_id
1 'polypeptide(L)'
;MLTTHSSMVTYSRRCTWTCLLVINIMWLLLRGSVSCAFSTSLYIRFDKFSDAILLLGFKQTKSDYSLFIQGSGASFVALLVCVDDIIVTSASSSLIDSLKVHLNNVFKLKDLGPLRYFLGLELTRSSTRIFLSQRHYALQLIEDTGFLATKPCPLPMDPNIKLSASDGKLLDDPSVYRRLIGRLLYLTISRPDITFTVHKLSQFMAAPHTTHLAAVHSLIRYLKGCPGQEILLNPTKSFQLRAFADADWGSCFDSRKSTTGFCIFLGDSLVSWKAKKQSTIFRSSTEAEYRALAATVSEIVWISHLLTALQILVPLRLFYFVIIKLQFILLLTLSYIFHEQTRHIELDCHFVRDKVLDDMEKKRW
;
A
#
# COMPACT_ATOMS: atom_id res chain seq x y z
N MET A 1 -15.94 -1.27 -32.68
CA MET A 1 -16.00 -2.57 -31.98
C MET A 1 -14.66 -2.82 -31.32
N LEU A 2 -14.52 -2.56 -30.02
CA LEU A 2 -13.31 -2.83 -29.24
C LEU A 2 -13.75 -3.56 -27.96
N THR A 3 -14.04 -4.84 -28.11
CA THR A 3 -14.30 -5.78 -27.02
C THR A 3 -12.98 -6.17 -26.37
N THR A 4 -12.47 -5.34 -25.49
CA THR A 4 -11.62 -5.84 -24.39
C THR A 4 -12.59 -6.28 -23.30
N HIS A 5 -12.64 -7.58 -23.03
CA HIS A 5 -13.52 -8.16 -22.02
C HIS A 5 -13.15 -7.60 -20.65
N SER A 6 -13.92 -6.64 -20.14
CA SER A 6 -13.84 -6.24 -18.75
C SER A 6 -14.32 -7.38 -17.87
N SER A 7 -13.57 -7.62 -16.79
CA SER A 7 -13.76 -8.79 -15.94
C SER A 7 -14.32 -8.36 -14.59
N MET A 8 -15.25 -9.14 -14.07
CA MET A 8 -15.87 -8.86 -12.78
C MET A 8 -15.56 -9.98 -11.82
N VAL A 9 -15.12 -9.61 -10.63
CA VAL A 9 -14.67 -10.52 -9.60
C VAL A 9 -15.38 -10.23 -8.30
N THR A 10 -15.80 -11.28 -7.60
CA THR A 10 -16.76 -11.12 -6.50
C THR A 10 -16.27 -11.61 -5.16
N TYR A 11 -16.72 -10.91 -4.11
CA TYR A 11 -16.39 -11.19 -2.74
C TYR A 11 -17.64 -11.11 -1.84
N SER A 12 -18.00 -12.21 -1.19
CA SER A 12 -19.13 -12.28 -0.24
C SER A 12 -18.63 -12.80 1.10
N ARG A 13 -18.62 -11.94 2.14
CA ARG A 13 -18.41 -12.26 3.57
C ARG A 13 -18.45 -10.96 4.41
N ARG A 14 -18.58 -11.09 5.74
CA ARG A 14 -18.78 -9.98 6.72
C ARG A 14 -17.87 -8.75 6.48
N CYS A 15 -18.36 -7.56 6.84
CA CYS A 15 -17.72 -6.24 6.65
C CYS A 15 -16.20 -6.20 6.94
N THR A 16 -15.73 -6.91 7.97
CA THR A 16 -14.32 -6.94 8.36
C THR A 16 -13.39 -7.36 7.21
N TRP A 17 -13.78 -8.38 6.46
CA TRP A 17 -12.96 -8.92 5.39
C TRP A 17 -12.95 -8.04 4.15
N THR A 18 -14.14 -7.59 3.77
CA THR A 18 -14.33 -6.65 2.68
C THR A 18 -13.45 -5.44 2.88
N CYS A 19 -13.35 -4.93 4.10
CA CYS A 19 -12.59 -3.72 4.37
C CYS A 19 -11.09 -3.96 4.40
N LEU A 20 -10.62 -5.04 5.03
CA LEU A 20 -9.19 -5.39 4.99
C LEU A 20 -8.70 -5.61 3.56
N LEU A 21 -9.53 -6.27 2.75
CA LEU A 21 -9.25 -6.53 1.36
C LEU A 21 -9.25 -5.24 0.54
N VAL A 22 -10.30 -4.43 0.65
CA VAL A 22 -10.44 -3.18 -0.08
C VAL A 22 -9.34 -2.20 0.31
N ILE A 23 -8.99 -2.07 1.60
CA ILE A 23 -7.89 -1.21 2.06
C ILE A 23 -6.56 -1.67 1.47
N ASN A 24 -6.23 -2.96 1.57
CA ASN A 24 -5.00 -3.47 0.99
C ASN A 24 -5.01 -3.22 -0.52
N ILE A 25 -6.03 -3.66 -1.24
CA ILE A 25 -6.11 -3.51 -2.69
C ILE A 25 -6.07 -2.03 -3.14
N MET A 26 -6.75 -1.11 -2.46
CA MET A 26 -6.72 0.33 -2.79
C MET A 26 -5.38 0.97 -2.47
N TRP A 27 -4.76 0.61 -1.34
CA TRP A 27 -3.41 1.04 -1.04
C TRP A 27 -2.43 0.58 -2.14
N LEU A 28 -2.60 -0.65 -2.62
CA LEU A 28 -1.83 -1.25 -3.71
C LEU A 28 -2.02 -0.51 -5.04
N LEU A 29 -3.25 -0.16 -5.38
CA LEU A 29 -3.62 0.51 -6.62
C LEU A 29 -3.13 1.96 -6.69
N LEU A 30 -3.29 2.72 -5.60
CA LEU A 30 -3.05 4.16 -5.62
C LEU A 30 -1.62 4.56 -5.31
N ARG A 31 -0.85 3.74 -4.57
CA ARG A 31 0.42 4.19 -3.96
C ARG A 31 1.60 3.24 -4.15
N GLY A 32 1.37 2.03 -4.68
CA GLY A 32 2.33 0.93 -4.74
C GLY A 32 3.09 0.69 -6.06
N SER A 33 3.25 1.70 -6.93
CA SER A 33 3.99 1.66 -8.22
C SER A 33 3.16 1.55 -9.51
N VAL A 34 1.83 1.56 -9.44
CA VAL A 34 0.99 1.77 -10.62
C VAL A 34 0.55 3.23 -10.64
N SER A 35 1.42 4.12 -11.10
CA SER A 35 0.91 5.37 -11.68
C SER A 35 0.13 4.95 -12.92
N CYS A 36 -1.17 4.69 -12.76
CA CYS A 36 -2.10 4.64 -13.87
C CYS A 36 -2.10 6.03 -14.50
N ALA A 37 -1.13 6.30 -15.37
CA ALA A 37 -1.29 7.29 -16.41
C ALA A 37 -2.40 6.73 -17.31
N PHE A 38 -3.65 7.05 -16.96
CA PHE A 38 -4.80 6.65 -17.75
C PHE A 38 -4.60 7.24 -19.15
N SER A 39 -4.39 6.36 -20.13
CA SER A 39 -4.49 6.74 -21.54
C SER A 39 -5.87 7.37 -21.77
N THR A 40 -5.99 8.34 -22.66
CA THR A 40 -7.24 9.07 -22.95
C THR A 40 -8.41 8.14 -23.29
N SER A 41 -8.14 6.99 -23.94
CA SER A 41 -9.16 5.97 -24.21
C SER A 41 -9.68 5.24 -22.96
N LEU A 42 -8.83 5.12 -21.94
CA LEU A 42 -9.15 4.48 -20.66
C LEU A 42 -9.95 5.43 -19.76
N TYR A 43 -9.67 6.73 -19.85
CA TYR A 43 -10.41 7.79 -19.17
C TYR A 43 -11.86 7.88 -19.66
N ILE A 44 -12.09 7.93 -20.98
CA ILE A 44 -13.45 7.99 -21.58
C ILE A 44 -14.31 6.76 -21.19
N ARG A 45 -13.68 5.60 -21.00
CA ARG A 45 -14.37 4.37 -20.58
C ARG A 45 -14.76 4.43 -19.10
N PHE A 46 -13.89 4.99 -18.26
CA PHE A 46 -14.17 5.19 -16.84
C PHE A 46 -15.34 6.16 -16.63
N ASP A 47 -15.41 7.24 -17.40
CA ASP A 47 -16.51 8.22 -17.27
C ASP A 47 -17.87 7.59 -17.58
N LYS A 48 -17.99 6.87 -18.71
CA LYS A 48 -19.22 6.16 -19.07
C LYS A 48 -19.62 5.10 -18.04
N PHE A 49 -18.63 4.42 -17.46
CA PHE A 49 -18.88 3.46 -16.39
C PHE A 49 -19.36 4.16 -15.13
N SER A 50 -18.67 5.22 -14.72
CA SER A 50 -19.03 6.05 -13.57
C SER A 50 -20.45 6.58 -13.69
N ASP A 51 -20.83 7.15 -14.84
CA ASP A 51 -22.19 7.67 -15.07
C ASP A 51 -23.26 6.59 -14.91
N ALA A 52 -23.05 5.40 -15.47
CA ALA A 52 -24.00 4.30 -15.32
C ALA A 52 -24.12 3.82 -13.86
N ILE A 53 -22.99 3.74 -13.14
CA ILE A 53 -22.98 3.35 -11.72
C ILE A 53 -23.65 4.40 -10.84
N LEU A 54 -23.42 5.69 -11.12
CA LEU A 54 -24.09 6.79 -10.43
C LEU A 54 -25.61 6.77 -10.68
N LEU A 55 -26.05 6.48 -11.91
CA LEU A 55 -27.47 6.30 -12.24
C LEU A 55 -28.10 5.11 -11.51
N LEU A 56 -27.30 4.08 -11.19
CA LEU A 56 -27.75 2.94 -10.37
C LEU A 56 -27.90 3.28 -8.88
N GLY A 57 -27.60 4.51 -8.48
CA GLY A 57 -27.73 4.99 -7.10
C GLY A 57 -26.49 4.71 -6.23
N PHE A 58 -25.37 4.33 -6.84
CA PHE A 58 -24.09 4.31 -6.13
C PHE A 58 -23.58 5.73 -5.90
N LYS A 59 -22.82 5.90 -4.82
CA LYS A 59 -22.10 7.12 -4.50
C LYS A 59 -20.62 6.87 -4.65
N GLN A 60 -19.95 7.70 -5.43
CA GLN A 60 -18.50 7.70 -5.54
C GLN A 60 -17.87 8.27 -4.27
N THR A 61 -16.81 7.64 -3.75
CA THR A 61 -16.17 8.10 -2.52
C THR A 61 -15.19 9.24 -2.81
N LYS A 62 -15.12 10.24 -1.92
CA LYS A 62 -14.14 11.33 -2.03
C LYS A 62 -12.71 10.89 -1.67
N SER A 63 -12.59 9.81 -0.90
CA SER A 63 -11.30 9.24 -0.49
C SER A 63 -10.60 8.53 -1.66
N ASP A 64 -11.38 8.02 -2.62
CA ASP A 64 -10.93 7.39 -3.85
C ASP A 64 -12.06 7.35 -4.90
N TYR A 65 -11.81 7.96 -6.06
CA TYR A 65 -12.78 8.02 -7.15
C TYR A 65 -13.03 6.66 -7.82
N SER A 66 -12.16 5.67 -7.64
CA SER A 66 -12.35 4.31 -8.16
C SER A 66 -13.31 3.46 -7.31
N LEU A 67 -13.66 3.93 -6.10
CA LEU A 67 -14.54 3.24 -5.17
C LEU A 67 -15.95 3.83 -5.19
N PHE A 68 -16.94 2.97 -5.43
CA PHE A 68 -18.36 3.27 -5.42
C PHE A 68 -19.06 2.47 -4.32
N ILE A 69 -19.94 3.12 -3.57
CA ILE A 69 -20.67 2.49 -2.45
C ILE A 69 -22.18 2.71 -2.59
N GLN A 70 -22.96 1.72 -2.20
CA GLN A 70 -24.42 1.79 -2.16
C GLN A 70 -24.98 1.05 -0.95
N GLY A 71 -26.14 1.50 -0.46
CA GLY A 71 -26.88 0.83 0.62
C GLY A 71 -26.32 1.10 2.02
N SER A 72 -26.85 0.39 3.01
CA SER A 72 -26.40 0.46 4.40
C SER A 72 -26.55 -0.88 5.11
N GLY A 73 -25.61 -1.21 6.00
CA GLY A 73 -25.66 -2.41 6.84
C GLY A 73 -25.71 -3.70 6.01
N ALA A 74 -26.81 -4.46 6.13
CA ALA A 74 -26.99 -5.72 5.38
C ALA A 74 -27.16 -5.52 3.87
N SER A 75 -27.53 -4.31 3.43
CA SER A 75 -27.68 -3.94 2.02
C SER A 75 -26.43 -3.28 1.43
N PHE A 76 -25.34 -3.21 2.19
CA PHE A 76 -24.12 -2.54 1.75
C PHE A 76 -23.48 -3.28 0.58
N VAL A 77 -23.17 -2.53 -0.48
CA VAL A 77 -22.43 -2.97 -1.64
C VAL A 77 -21.32 -1.96 -1.90
N ALA A 78 -20.08 -2.46 -2.05
CA ALA A 78 -18.98 -1.67 -2.56
C ALA A 78 -18.48 -2.25 -3.88
N LEU A 79 -18.10 -1.36 -4.79
CA LEU A 79 -17.62 -1.66 -6.12
C LEU A 79 -16.33 -0.88 -6.32
N LEU A 80 -15.24 -1.59 -6.61
CA LEU A 80 -13.92 -1.02 -6.86
C LEU A 80 -13.53 -1.28 -8.33
N VAL A 81 -13.23 -0.22 -9.06
CA VAL A 81 -12.94 -0.27 -10.50
C VAL A 81 -11.46 -0.09 -10.75
N CYS A 82 -10.83 -1.03 -11.44
CA CYS A 82 -9.39 -1.01 -11.71
C CYS A 82 -9.11 -1.33 -13.17
N VAL A 83 -9.01 -0.28 -14.00
CA VAL A 83 -8.71 -0.41 -15.43
C VAL A 83 -9.74 -1.32 -16.12
N ASP A 84 -9.44 -2.61 -16.28
CA ASP A 84 -10.29 -3.61 -16.93
C ASP A 84 -10.99 -4.57 -15.94
N ASP A 85 -10.62 -4.54 -14.66
CA ASP A 85 -11.15 -5.43 -13.62
C ASP A 85 -12.03 -4.68 -12.62
N ILE A 86 -13.16 -5.29 -12.24
CA ILE A 86 -14.10 -4.75 -11.27
C ILE A 86 -14.23 -5.72 -10.11
N ILE A 87 -13.95 -5.25 -8.89
CA ILE A 87 -14.24 -6.00 -7.67
C ILE A 87 -15.60 -5.56 -7.13
N VAL A 88 -16.49 -6.53 -6.93
CA VAL A 88 -17.77 -6.31 -6.26
C VAL A 88 -17.75 -7.03 -4.92
N THR A 89 -18.14 -6.32 -3.87
CA THR A 89 -18.23 -6.87 -2.52
C THR A 89 -19.53 -6.46 -1.84
N SER A 90 -20.20 -7.41 -1.20
CA SER A 90 -21.41 -7.17 -0.39
C SER A 90 -21.56 -8.20 0.72
N ALA A 91 -22.35 -7.85 1.74
CA ALA A 91 -22.79 -8.79 2.77
C ALA A 91 -23.80 -9.82 2.24
N SER A 92 -24.57 -9.50 1.19
CA SER A 92 -25.58 -10.38 0.61
C SER A 92 -25.16 -10.88 -0.78
N SER A 93 -25.17 -12.20 -0.98
CA SER A 93 -24.91 -12.81 -2.29
C SER A 93 -25.97 -12.43 -3.32
N SER A 94 -27.25 -12.30 -2.91
CA SER A 94 -28.34 -11.94 -3.82
C SER A 94 -28.19 -10.53 -4.40
N LEU A 95 -27.63 -9.58 -3.63
CA LEU A 95 -27.33 -8.23 -4.10
C LEU A 95 -26.19 -8.24 -5.12
N ILE A 96 -25.16 -9.06 -4.87
CA ILE A 96 -24.08 -9.27 -5.83
C ILE A 96 -24.68 -9.80 -7.12
N ASP A 97 -25.45 -10.89 -7.09
CA ASP A 97 -25.99 -11.53 -8.29
C ASP A 97 -26.94 -10.61 -9.08
N SER A 98 -27.78 -9.85 -8.38
CA SER A 98 -28.66 -8.85 -9.02
C SER A 98 -27.85 -7.76 -9.73
N LEU A 99 -26.80 -7.26 -9.07
CA LEU A 99 -25.90 -6.27 -9.64
C LEU A 99 -25.11 -6.84 -10.82
N LYS A 100 -24.68 -8.12 -10.76
CA LYS A 100 -24.01 -8.80 -11.87
C LYS A 100 -24.87 -8.81 -13.13
N VAL A 101 -26.13 -9.21 -12.99
CA VAL A 101 -27.08 -9.25 -14.12
C VAL A 101 -27.22 -7.86 -14.73
N HIS A 102 -27.38 -6.84 -13.88
CA HIS A 102 -27.52 -5.47 -14.34
C HIS A 102 -26.26 -4.97 -15.08
N LEU A 103 -25.07 -5.14 -14.50
CA LEU A 103 -23.83 -4.71 -15.13
C LEU A 103 -23.53 -5.49 -16.41
N ASN A 104 -23.87 -6.77 -16.47
CA ASN A 104 -23.67 -7.58 -17.66
C ASN A 104 -24.57 -7.11 -18.82
N ASN A 105 -25.78 -6.65 -18.53
CA ASN A 105 -26.68 -6.09 -19.54
C ASN A 105 -26.14 -4.79 -20.16
N VAL A 106 -25.47 -3.95 -19.37
CA VAL A 106 -24.94 -2.65 -19.83
C VAL A 106 -23.56 -2.79 -20.47
N PHE A 107 -22.65 -3.54 -19.83
CA PHE A 107 -21.23 -3.56 -20.16
C PHE A 107 -20.71 -4.88 -20.74
N LYS A 108 -21.54 -5.94 -20.83
CA LYS A 108 -21.16 -7.28 -21.30
C LYS A 108 -19.91 -7.81 -20.59
N LEU A 109 -19.95 -7.82 -19.26
CA LEU A 109 -18.84 -8.22 -18.40
C LEU A 109 -18.65 -9.74 -18.37
N LYS A 110 -17.40 -10.18 -18.24
CA LYS A 110 -17.09 -11.58 -17.94
C LYS A 110 -17.03 -11.79 -16.44
N ASP A 111 -17.94 -12.60 -15.88
CA ASP A 111 -17.85 -13.02 -14.48
C ASP A 111 -16.73 -14.04 -14.30
N LEU A 112 -15.76 -13.72 -13.45
CA LEU A 112 -14.65 -14.60 -13.07
C LEU A 112 -14.95 -15.39 -11.79
N GLY A 113 -16.13 -15.18 -11.19
CA GLY A 113 -16.57 -15.87 -9.99
C GLY A 113 -15.93 -15.29 -8.71
N PRO A 114 -15.65 -16.15 -7.70
CA PRO A 114 -15.02 -15.72 -6.46
C PRO A 114 -13.60 -15.19 -6.69
N LEU A 115 -13.24 -14.11 -6.00
CA LEU A 115 -11.95 -13.45 -6.13
C LEU A 115 -10.77 -14.34 -5.75
N ARG A 116 -10.10 -14.93 -6.74
CA ARG A 116 -8.89 -15.75 -6.54
C ARG A 116 -7.63 -15.07 -7.06
N TYR A 117 -7.77 -14.29 -8.12
CA TYR A 117 -6.68 -13.54 -8.73
C TYR A 117 -7.15 -12.12 -9.01
N PHE A 118 -6.31 -11.13 -8.75
CA PHE A 118 -6.59 -9.74 -9.04
C PHE A 118 -5.30 -8.95 -9.23
N LEU A 119 -5.10 -8.35 -10.41
CA LEU A 119 -3.90 -7.57 -10.73
C LEU A 119 -2.61 -8.28 -10.29
N GLY A 120 -2.45 -9.55 -10.69
CA GLY A 120 -1.28 -10.39 -10.37
C GLY A 120 -1.13 -10.81 -8.91
N LEU A 121 -2.10 -10.49 -8.05
CA LEU A 121 -2.21 -10.99 -6.68
C LEU A 121 -3.04 -12.27 -6.65
N GLU A 122 -2.58 -13.22 -5.85
CA GLU A 122 -3.27 -14.47 -5.54
C GLU A 122 -3.93 -14.34 -4.18
N LEU A 123 -5.21 -14.71 -4.12
CA LEU A 123 -6.02 -14.66 -2.92
C LEU A 123 -6.47 -16.05 -2.55
N THR A 124 -5.86 -16.59 -1.50
CA THR A 124 -6.23 -17.87 -0.93
C THR A 124 -7.10 -17.65 0.30
N ARG A 125 -8.14 -18.47 0.46
CA ARG A 125 -9.08 -18.37 1.57
C ARG A 125 -9.05 -19.63 2.42
N SER A 126 -9.01 -19.42 3.71
CA SER A 126 -9.42 -20.40 4.71
C SER A 126 -10.81 -20.04 5.24
N SER A 127 -11.42 -20.94 6.02
CA SER A 127 -12.69 -20.67 6.70
C SER A 127 -12.62 -19.40 7.56
N THR A 128 -11.44 -19.08 8.10
CA THR A 128 -11.20 -17.98 9.04
C THR A 128 -10.14 -16.97 8.60
N ARG A 129 -9.46 -17.15 7.45
CA ARG A 129 -8.28 -16.34 7.06
C ARG A 129 -8.28 -16.01 5.57
N ILE A 130 -7.74 -14.85 5.20
CA ILE A 130 -7.40 -14.53 3.81
C ILE A 130 -5.89 -14.37 3.72
N PHE A 131 -5.30 -14.96 2.70
CA PHE A 131 -3.90 -14.84 2.38
C PHE A 131 -3.76 -14.12 1.05
N LEU A 132 -2.90 -13.11 1.03
CA LEU A 132 -2.54 -12.36 -0.17
C LEU A 132 -1.09 -12.68 -0.55
N SER A 133 -0.88 -13.24 -1.74
CA SER A 133 0.45 -13.60 -2.20
C SER A 133 0.69 -13.26 -3.67
N GLN A 134 1.94 -13.29 -4.08
CA GLN A 134 2.37 -13.16 -5.47
C GLN A 134 3.33 -14.30 -5.81
N ARG A 135 2.98 -15.53 -5.37
CA ARG A 135 3.88 -16.69 -5.44
C ARG A 135 4.29 -17.00 -6.88
N HIS A 136 3.33 -17.07 -7.80
CA HIS A 136 3.61 -17.32 -9.22
C HIS A 136 4.54 -16.26 -9.79
N TYR A 137 4.27 -14.99 -9.50
CA TYR A 137 5.10 -13.87 -9.96
C TYR A 137 6.53 -13.92 -9.38
N ALA A 138 6.68 -14.26 -8.09
CA ALA A 138 7.98 -14.40 -7.45
C ALA A 138 8.79 -15.57 -8.07
N LEU A 139 8.15 -16.71 -8.34
CA LEU A 139 8.78 -17.85 -9.00
C LEU A 139 9.22 -17.50 -10.42
N GLN A 140 8.36 -16.85 -11.20
CA GLN A 140 8.68 -16.39 -12.55
C GLN A 140 9.84 -15.39 -12.53
N LEU A 141 9.90 -14.47 -11.55
CA LEU A 141 11.02 -13.54 -11.39
C LEU A 141 12.34 -14.28 -11.13
N ILE A 142 12.32 -15.33 -10.30
CA ILE A 142 13.52 -16.13 -9.99
C ILE A 142 13.95 -16.97 -11.21
N GLU A 143 13.00 -17.49 -11.98
CA GLU A 143 13.23 -18.24 -13.20
C GLU A 143 13.84 -17.39 -14.31
N ASP A 144 13.21 -16.25 -14.64
CA ASP A 144 13.66 -15.33 -15.69
C ASP A 144 15.06 -14.75 -15.43
N THR A 145 15.49 -14.76 -14.17
CA THR A 145 16.81 -14.26 -13.75
C THR A 145 17.87 -15.37 -13.65
N GLY A 146 17.48 -16.63 -13.84
CA GLY A 146 18.39 -17.78 -13.76
C GLY A 146 18.78 -18.19 -12.34
N PHE A 147 18.07 -17.72 -11.31
CA PHE A 147 18.41 -17.99 -9.91
C PHE A 147 17.76 -19.26 -9.34
N LEU A 148 16.96 -20.01 -10.11
CA LEU A 148 16.29 -21.25 -9.68
C LEU A 148 17.22 -22.33 -9.13
N ALA A 149 18.50 -22.38 -9.53
CA ALA A 149 19.48 -23.35 -9.03
C ALA A 149 20.43 -22.79 -7.93
N THR A 150 20.32 -21.50 -7.58
CA THR A 150 21.25 -20.83 -6.65
C THR A 150 20.93 -21.05 -5.17
N LYS A 151 21.93 -20.97 -4.27
CA LYS A 151 21.64 -21.05 -2.82
C LYS A 151 20.86 -19.81 -2.35
N PRO A 152 19.84 -19.96 -1.49
CA PRO A 152 19.09 -18.82 -0.96
C PRO A 152 19.97 -17.97 -0.03
N CYS A 153 19.69 -16.67 0.02
CA CYS A 153 20.33 -15.72 0.93
C CYS A 153 19.45 -15.51 2.16
N PRO A 154 19.98 -15.49 3.39
CA PRO A 154 19.16 -15.33 4.60
C PRO A 154 18.66 -13.90 4.81
N LEU A 155 19.32 -12.91 4.22
CA LEU A 155 19.00 -11.49 4.39
C LEU A 155 18.67 -10.83 3.05
N PRO A 156 17.68 -9.91 3.00
CA PRO A 156 17.34 -9.19 1.79
C PRO A 156 18.44 -8.22 1.36
N MET A 157 19.21 -7.69 2.31
CA MET A 157 20.39 -6.86 2.09
C MET A 157 21.37 -7.05 3.24
N ASP A 158 22.68 -7.08 2.93
CA ASP A 158 23.72 -7.08 3.96
C ASP A 158 23.79 -5.68 4.62
N PRO A 159 23.63 -5.58 5.96
CA PRO A 159 23.69 -4.30 6.66
C PRO A 159 25.06 -3.61 6.57
N ASN A 160 26.13 -4.35 6.31
CA ASN A 160 27.48 -3.80 6.19
C ASN A 160 27.75 -3.19 4.81
N ILE A 161 26.95 -3.54 3.79
CA ILE A 161 27.11 -3.01 2.43
C ILE A 161 26.54 -1.60 2.34
N LYS A 162 27.43 -0.62 2.16
CA LYS A 162 27.09 0.77 1.88
C LYS A 162 27.16 1.02 0.38
N LEU A 163 26.00 0.98 -0.28
CA LEU A 163 25.89 1.32 -1.69
C LEU A 163 26.09 2.83 -1.90
N SER A 164 26.85 3.19 -2.92
CA SER A 164 27.11 4.57 -3.34
C SER A 164 26.97 4.69 -4.86
N ALA A 165 26.55 5.86 -5.32
CA ALA A 165 26.36 6.15 -6.75
C ALA A 165 27.63 5.97 -7.59
N SER A 166 28.82 6.03 -7.00
CA SER A 166 30.12 5.86 -7.67
C SER A 166 30.78 4.51 -7.40
N ASP A 167 30.10 3.60 -6.71
CA ASP A 167 30.68 2.32 -6.31
C ASP A 167 30.59 1.27 -7.43
N GLY A 168 31.72 0.65 -7.77
CA GLY A 168 31.82 -0.36 -8.83
C GLY A 168 31.98 0.18 -10.25
N LYS A 169 31.78 -0.70 -11.24
CA LYS A 169 31.82 -0.34 -12.66
C LYS A 169 30.41 -0.01 -13.13
N LEU A 170 30.26 1.04 -13.93
CA LEU A 170 28.97 1.36 -14.58
C LEU A 170 28.50 0.15 -15.41
N LEU A 171 27.20 -0.15 -15.35
CA LEU A 171 26.63 -1.23 -16.16
C LEU A 171 26.56 -0.84 -17.63
N ASP A 172 26.97 -1.77 -18.50
CA ASP A 172 26.94 -1.57 -19.95
C ASP A 172 25.49 -1.46 -20.48
N ASP A 173 24.56 -2.28 -19.95
CA ASP A 173 23.11 -2.15 -20.19
C ASP A 173 22.35 -1.84 -18.89
N PRO A 174 21.97 -0.56 -18.64
CA PRO A 174 21.18 -0.18 -17.48
C PRO A 174 19.72 -0.70 -17.53
N SER A 175 19.24 -1.14 -18.69
CA SER A 175 17.87 -1.61 -18.88
C SER A 175 17.60 -2.89 -18.09
N VAL A 176 18.59 -3.79 -17.98
CA VAL A 176 18.50 -4.99 -17.13
C VAL A 176 18.19 -4.62 -15.69
N TYR A 177 18.94 -3.66 -15.14
CA TYR A 177 18.74 -3.20 -13.76
C TYR A 177 17.37 -2.56 -13.57
N ARG A 178 16.99 -1.62 -14.45
CA ARG A 178 15.70 -0.91 -14.38
C ARG A 178 14.52 -1.88 -14.46
N ARG A 179 14.59 -2.88 -15.35
CA ARG A 179 13.56 -3.93 -15.47
C ARG A 179 13.44 -4.75 -14.20
N LEU A 180 14.56 -5.18 -13.60
CA LEU A 180 14.54 -5.94 -12.35
C LEU A 180 13.98 -5.12 -11.19
N ILE A 181 14.39 -3.86 -11.05
CA ILE A 181 13.85 -2.97 -10.01
C ILE A 181 12.36 -2.73 -10.21
N GLY A 182 11.90 -2.50 -11.44
CA GLY A 182 10.46 -2.38 -11.73
C GLY A 182 9.68 -3.61 -11.31
N ARG A 183 10.22 -4.81 -11.60
CA ARG A 183 9.60 -6.07 -11.18
C ARG A 183 9.60 -6.27 -9.67
N LEU A 184 10.67 -5.89 -8.99
CA LEU A 184 10.80 -5.97 -7.53
C LEU A 184 9.91 -4.97 -6.82
N LEU A 185 9.78 -3.74 -7.35
CA LEU A 185 8.85 -2.73 -6.84
C LEU A 185 7.42 -3.27 -6.85
N TYR A 186 7.02 -3.93 -7.93
CA TYR A 186 5.73 -4.59 -8.00
C TYR A 186 5.58 -5.77 -7.02
N LEU A 187 6.66 -6.44 -6.61
CA LEU A 187 6.61 -7.51 -5.61
C LEU A 187 6.49 -6.97 -4.16
N THR A 188 6.89 -5.73 -3.89
CA THR A 188 6.76 -5.10 -2.55
C THR A 188 5.30 -5.01 -2.09
N ILE A 189 4.35 -5.14 -3.03
CA ILE A 189 2.90 -5.25 -2.84
C ILE A 189 2.49 -6.39 -1.91
N SER A 190 3.16 -7.54 -1.95
CA SER A 190 2.89 -8.67 -1.05
C SER A 190 4.07 -8.99 -0.12
N ARG A 191 5.19 -8.28 -0.28
CA ARG A 191 6.45 -8.51 0.42
C ARG A 191 6.92 -7.27 1.19
N PRO A 192 6.29 -6.96 2.34
CA PRO A 192 6.72 -5.84 3.18
C PRO A 192 8.19 -5.95 3.61
N ASP A 193 8.69 -7.16 3.79
CA ASP A 193 10.04 -7.49 4.23
C ASP A 193 11.16 -7.04 3.26
N ILE A 194 10.87 -6.92 1.96
CA ILE A 194 11.85 -6.44 0.96
C ILE A 194 11.73 -4.94 0.66
N THR A 195 10.69 -4.28 1.16
CA THR A 195 10.31 -2.90 0.78
C THR A 195 11.46 -1.93 0.96
N PHE A 196 12.17 -2.00 2.10
CA PHE A 196 13.33 -1.15 2.36
C PHE A 196 14.45 -1.37 1.34
N THR A 197 14.83 -2.62 1.11
CA THR A 197 15.92 -2.96 0.18
C THR A 197 15.61 -2.53 -1.24
N VAL A 198 14.40 -2.83 -1.72
CA VAL A 198 13.97 -2.45 -3.08
C VAL A 198 13.96 -0.94 -3.23
N HIS A 199 13.45 -0.20 -2.24
CA HIS A 199 13.48 1.26 -2.28
C HIS A 199 14.90 1.83 -2.24
N LYS A 200 15.81 1.24 -1.47
CA LYS A 200 17.22 1.65 -1.46
C LYS A 200 17.89 1.44 -2.81
N LEU A 201 17.67 0.28 -3.43
CA LEU A 201 18.21 -0.06 -4.76
C LEU A 201 17.60 0.85 -5.84
N SER A 202 16.31 1.17 -5.77
CA SER A 202 15.64 2.04 -6.75
C SER A 202 16.26 3.44 -6.90
N GLN A 203 17.06 3.88 -5.94
CA GLN A 203 17.75 5.18 -5.98
C GLN A 203 18.82 5.25 -7.08
N PHE A 204 19.32 4.09 -7.53
CA PHE A 204 20.42 4.00 -8.50
C PHE A 204 19.92 3.72 -9.94
N MET A 205 18.63 3.87 -10.23
CA MET A 205 18.05 3.60 -11.55
C MET A 205 18.63 4.49 -12.68
N ALA A 206 19.12 5.69 -12.34
CA ALA A 206 19.69 6.61 -13.32
C ALA A 206 21.01 6.08 -13.90
N ALA A 207 21.97 5.75 -13.04
CA ALA A 207 23.29 5.23 -13.38
C ALA A 207 23.63 4.00 -12.52
N PRO A 208 23.10 2.81 -12.85
CA PRO A 208 23.32 1.61 -12.06
C PRO A 208 24.72 1.02 -12.34
N HIS A 209 25.31 0.39 -11.31
CA HIS A 209 26.67 -0.13 -11.31
C HIS A 209 26.66 -1.63 -10.97
N THR A 210 27.79 -2.31 -11.17
CA THR A 210 27.94 -3.75 -10.93
C THR A 210 27.64 -4.13 -9.47
N THR A 211 28.00 -3.30 -8.50
CA THR A 211 27.68 -3.48 -7.07
C THR A 211 26.18 -3.42 -6.82
N HIS A 212 25.47 -2.47 -7.45
CA HIS A 212 24.02 -2.36 -7.39
C HIS A 212 23.34 -3.61 -7.95
N LEU A 213 23.81 -4.12 -9.09
CA LEU A 213 23.27 -5.35 -9.68
C LEU A 213 23.55 -6.59 -8.81
N ALA A 214 24.74 -6.69 -8.21
CA ALA A 214 25.07 -7.77 -7.29
C ALA A 214 24.17 -7.76 -6.03
N ALA A 215 23.82 -6.56 -5.54
CA ALA A 215 22.85 -6.42 -4.45
C ALA A 215 21.43 -6.86 -4.86
N VAL A 216 20.98 -6.51 -6.08
CA VAL A 216 19.71 -7.01 -6.65
C VAL A 216 19.71 -8.54 -6.75
N HIS A 217 20.79 -9.16 -7.23
CA HIS A 217 20.92 -10.61 -7.30
C HIS A 217 20.88 -11.27 -5.91
N SER A 218 21.45 -10.63 -4.90
CA SER A 218 21.37 -11.11 -3.51
C SER A 218 19.94 -11.05 -2.97
N LEU A 219 19.19 -9.99 -3.30
CA LEU A 219 17.77 -9.91 -2.97
C LEU A 219 16.94 -10.99 -3.69
N ILE A 220 17.22 -11.29 -4.95
CA ILE A 220 16.54 -12.38 -5.68
C ILE A 220 16.82 -13.74 -5.02
N ARG A 221 18.06 -13.98 -4.59
CA ARG A 221 18.41 -15.18 -3.80
C ARG A 221 17.67 -15.22 -2.46
N TYR A 222 17.42 -14.09 -1.82
CA TYR A 222 16.60 -14.03 -0.62
C TYR A 222 15.14 -14.41 -0.90
N LEU A 223 14.55 -13.90 -1.99
CA LEU A 223 13.19 -14.28 -2.41
C LEU A 223 13.06 -15.78 -2.65
N LYS A 224 14.11 -16.42 -3.15
CA LYS A 224 14.16 -17.87 -3.33
C LYS A 224 14.01 -18.67 -2.03
N GLY A 225 14.43 -18.13 -0.89
CA GLY A 225 14.27 -18.80 0.40
C GLY A 225 12.81 -19.09 0.73
N CYS A 226 11.94 -18.10 0.48
CA CYS A 226 10.50 -18.17 0.73
C CYS A 226 9.72 -17.49 -0.42
N PRO A 227 9.53 -18.14 -1.58
CA PRO A 227 8.83 -17.53 -2.72
C PRO A 227 7.32 -17.43 -2.48
N GLY A 228 6.77 -18.28 -1.61
CA GLY A 228 5.35 -18.26 -1.20
C GLY A 228 5.11 -17.52 0.10
N GLN A 229 5.91 -16.50 0.43
CA GLN A 229 5.62 -15.64 1.58
C GLN A 229 4.41 -14.76 1.27
N GLU A 230 3.48 -14.67 2.22
CA GLU A 230 2.15 -14.09 2.02
C GLU A 230 1.79 -13.12 3.15
N ILE A 231 0.88 -12.18 2.86
CA ILE A 231 0.29 -11.32 3.87
C ILE A 231 -0.96 -12.01 4.41
N LEU A 232 -0.96 -12.23 5.72
CA LEU A 232 -2.11 -12.79 6.43
C LEU A 232 -3.06 -11.66 6.85
N LEU A 233 -4.29 -11.75 6.37
CA LEU A 233 -5.41 -10.93 6.83
C LEU A 233 -6.26 -11.78 7.79
N ASN A 234 -6.35 -11.34 9.04
CA ASN A 234 -7.12 -11.97 10.09
C ASN A 234 -8.46 -11.24 10.31
N PRO A 235 -9.55 -11.97 10.62
CA PRO A 235 -10.81 -11.36 10.94
C PRO A 235 -10.66 -10.70 12.32
N THR A 236 -10.59 -9.37 12.35
CA THR A 236 -10.49 -8.68 13.63
C THR A 236 -11.89 -8.26 14.09
N LYS A 237 -12.20 -8.51 15.37
CA LYS A 237 -13.40 -7.98 16.04
C LYS A 237 -13.24 -6.50 16.43
N SER A 238 -11.99 -6.02 16.46
CA SER A 238 -11.58 -4.67 16.80
C SER A 238 -11.07 -3.97 15.55
N PHE A 239 -11.64 -2.81 15.21
CA PHE A 239 -11.17 -1.97 14.10
C PHE A 239 -10.15 -0.93 14.57
N GLN A 240 -9.32 -1.28 15.56
CA GLN A 240 -8.26 -0.40 16.04
C GLN A 240 -7.14 -0.30 15.01
N LEU A 241 -6.78 0.94 14.68
CA LEU A 241 -5.61 1.25 13.86
C LEU A 241 -4.38 1.38 14.77
N ARG A 242 -3.35 0.59 14.49
CA ARG A 242 -2.03 0.70 15.13
C ARG A 242 -1.00 1.06 14.08
N ALA A 243 -0.13 2.00 14.35
CA ALA A 243 0.91 2.38 13.42
C ALA A 243 2.28 2.39 14.11
N PHE A 244 3.30 2.02 13.36
CA PHE A 244 4.68 2.14 13.75
C PHE A 244 5.37 3.00 12.70
N ALA A 245 6.10 4.01 13.16
CA ALA A 245 6.85 4.91 12.32
C ALA A 245 8.30 4.94 12.83
N ASP A 246 9.25 4.91 11.90
CA ASP A 246 10.66 4.99 12.18
C ASP A 246 11.38 5.81 11.10
N ALA A 247 12.53 6.39 11.45
CA ALA A 247 13.36 7.15 10.53
C ALA A 247 14.84 6.83 10.74
N ASP A 248 15.50 6.39 9.68
CA ASP A 248 16.94 6.14 9.68
C ASP A 248 17.69 7.40 9.21
N TRP A 249 18.17 8.19 10.19
CA TRP A 249 18.77 9.51 10.00
C TRP A 249 20.10 9.47 9.24
N GLY A 250 20.19 10.22 8.14
CA GLY A 250 21.43 10.32 7.37
C GLY A 250 21.89 9.01 6.73
N SER A 251 20.98 8.04 6.56
CA SER A 251 21.28 6.68 6.10
C SER A 251 21.77 6.58 4.66
N CYS A 252 21.37 7.51 3.80
CA CYS A 252 21.90 7.58 2.44
C CYS A 252 23.35 8.11 2.48
N PHE A 253 24.31 7.30 2.04
CA PHE A 253 25.72 7.68 2.04
C PHE A 253 25.97 8.92 1.16
N ASP A 254 25.43 8.92 -0.07
CA ASP A 254 25.69 9.98 -1.05
C ASP A 254 25.02 11.30 -0.69
N SER A 255 23.74 11.27 -0.31
CA SER A 255 22.96 12.50 -0.11
C SER A 255 22.74 12.88 1.35
N ARG A 256 23.16 12.04 2.31
CA ARG A 256 22.90 12.19 3.76
C ARG A 256 21.42 12.44 4.10
N LYS A 257 20.51 12.01 3.22
CA LYS A 257 19.06 12.09 3.44
C LYS A 257 18.63 10.87 4.25
N SER A 258 17.68 11.09 5.15
CA SER A 258 17.14 10.01 5.98
C SER A 258 16.13 9.16 5.20
N THR A 259 15.82 7.98 5.73
CA THR A 259 14.82 7.08 5.16
C THR A 259 13.68 6.91 6.16
N THR A 260 12.46 7.24 5.76
CA THR A 260 11.25 7.00 6.54
C THR A 260 10.74 5.58 6.30
N GLY A 261 10.43 4.88 7.37
CA GLY A 261 9.70 3.61 7.35
C GLY A 261 8.40 3.72 8.16
N PHE A 262 7.33 3.11 7.69
CA PHE A 262 6.15 2.89 8.53
C PHE A 262 5.44 1.59 8.19
N CYS A 263 4.67 1.08 9.15
CA CYS A 263 3.69 0.02 8.96
C CYS A 263 2.43 0.30 9.78
N ILE A 264 1.27 0.05 9.18
CA ILE A 264 -0.06 0.31 9.74
C ILE A 264 -0.83 -0.99 9.75
N PHE A 265 -1.41 -1.30 10.91
CA PHE A 265 -2.21 -2.48 11.18
C PHE A 265 -3.65 -2.07 11.47
N LEU A 266 -4.60 -2.82 10.91
CA LEU A 266 -5.99 -2.81 11.32
C LEU A 266 -6.25 -4.08 12.12
N GLY A 267 -6.39 -3.94 13.44
CA GLY A 267 -6.33 -5.10 14.33
C GLY A 267 -4.95 -5.74 14.27
N ASP A 268 -4.91 -7.05 14.00
CA ASP A 268 -3.67 -7.84 13.85
C ASP A 268 -3.26 -8.02 12.37
N SER A 269 -3.94 -7.34 11.44
CA SER A 269 -3.66 -7.46 10.01
C SER A 269 -2.86 -6.26 9.53
N LEU A 270 -1.74 -6.50 8.86
CA LEU A 270 -0.99 -5.45 8.18
C LEU A 270 -1.81 -4.96 6.97
N VAL A 271 -1.99 -3.64 6.85
CA VAL A 271 -2.82 -3.03 5.79
C VAL A 271 -2.11 -2.00 4.93
N SER A 272 -1.02 -1.41 5.44
CA SER A 272 -0.23 -0.41 4.70
C SER A 272 1.18 -0.37 5.26
N TRP A 273 2.19 -0.25 4.41
CA TRP A 273 3.60 -0.16 4.81
C TRP A 273 4.40 0.60 3.76
N LYS A 274 5.48 1.26 4.16
CA LYS A 274 6.30 2.01 3.20
C LYS A 274 7.71 2.18 3.71
N ALA A 275 8.66 2.20 2.79
CA ALA A 275 10.00 2.73 3.02
C ALA A 275 10.28 3.80 1.97
N LYS A 276 10.71 4.99 2.35
CA LYS A 276 10.95 6.08 1.40
C LYS A 276 12.09 6.97 1.86
N LYS A 277 13.03 7.25 0.95
CA LYS A 277 14.04 8.30 1.16
C LYS A 277 13.34 9.66 1.25
N GLN A 278 13.62 10.40 2.31
CA GLN A 278 13.09 11.75 2.51
C GLN A 278 13.66 12.70 1.45
N SER A 279 12.88 13.69 1.03
CA SER A 279 13.30 14.66 0.01
C SER A 279 14.29 15.69 0.55
N THR A 280 14.16 16.05 1.82
CA THR A 280 14.95 17.03 2.55
C THR A 280 16.03 16.35 3.40
N ILE A 281 17.12 17.08 3.65
CA ILE A 281 18.17 16.67 4.60
C ILE A 281 17.80 17.27 5.95
N PHE A 282 17.79 16.43 6.99
CA PHE A 282 17.47 16.85 8.36
C PHE A 282 18.73 16.93 9.21
N ARG A 283 18.76 17.91 10.13
CA ARG A 283 19.95 18.17 10.95
C ARG A 283 19.93 17.42 12.29
N SER A 284 18.80 16.82 12.65
CA SER A 284 18.67 15.94 13.82
C SER A 284 17.86 14.69 13.49
N SER A 285 18.06 13.63 14.28
CA SER A 285 17.24 12.41 14.21
C SER A 285 15.78 12.72 14.54
N THR A 286 15.53 13.58 15.52
CA THR A 286 14.18 13.98 15.95
C THR A 286 13.37 14.60 14.82
N GLU A 287 13.97 15.46 13.99
CA GLU A 287 13.28 16.04 12.83
C GLU A 287 12.92 14.98 11.78
N ALA A 288 13.83 14.03 11.53
CA ALA A 288 13.60 12.96 10.58
C ALA A 288 12.48 12.00 11.06
N GLU A 289 12.47 11.68 12.35
CA GLU A 289 11.40 10.93 13.01
C GLU A 289 10.06 11.68 12.95
N TYR A 290 10.08 13.00 13.14
CA TYR A 290 8.89 13.83 13.04
C TYR A 290 8.29 13.81 11.62
N ARG A 291 9.13 13.93 10.61
CA ARG A 291 8.70 13.82 9.20
C ARG A 291 8.14 12.42 8.90
N ALA A 292 8.72 11.37 9.47
CA ALA A 292 8.18 10.02 9.38
C ALA A 292 6.80 9.90 10.04
N LEU A 293 6.62 10.54 11.20
CA LEU A 293 5.35 10.61 11.89
C LEU A 293 4.29 11.33 11.05
N ALA A 294 4.59 12.50 10.49
CA ALA A 294 3.64 13.26 9.65
C ALA A 294 3.19 12.48 8.42
N ALA A 295 4.12 11.76 7.77
CA ALA A 295 3.79 10.85 6.67
C ALA A 295 2.87 9.71 7.13
N THR A 296 3.14 9.13 8.30
CA THR A 296 2.33 8.05 8.87
C THR A 296 0.93 8.52 9.25
N VAL A 297 0.79 9.69 9.88
CA VAL A 297 -0.49 10.31 10.23
C VAL A 297 -1.33 10.57 8.99
N SER A 298 -0.72 11.06 7.91
CA SER A 298 -1.41 11.29 6.63
C SER A 298 -2.02 10.00 6.07
N GLU A 299 -1.30 8.88 6.20
CA GLU A 299 -1.78 7.55 5.78
C GLU A 299 -2.90 7.03 6.70
N ILE A 300 -2.78 7.23 8.01
CA ILE A 300 -3.84 6.86 8.98
C ILE A 300 -5.14 7.63 8.69
N VAL A 301 -5.05 8.95 8.41
CA VAL A 301 -6.20 9.79 8.08
C VAL A 301 -6.87 9.28 6.81
N TRP A 302 -6.10 8.94 5.77
CA TRP A 302 -6.63 8.37 4.54
C TRP A 302 -7.34 7.02 4.79
N ILE A 303 -6.72 6.11 5.54
CA ILE A 303 -7.33 4.82 5.91
C ILE A 303 -8.61 5.02 6.73
N SER A 304 -8.64 6.01 7.62
CA SER A 304 -9.81 6.32 8.43
C SER A 304 -10.98 6.82 7.58
N HIS A 305 -10.73 7.73 6.63
CA HIS A 305 -11.77 8.16 5.68
C HIS A 305 -12.27 7.00 4.82
N LEU A 306 -11.39 6.07 4.43
CA LEU A 306 -11.79 4.88 3.69
C LEU A 306 -12.65 3.94 4.54
N LEU A 307 -12.29 3.71 5.80
CA LEU A 307 -13.10 2.91 6.73
C LEU A 307 -14.49 3.52 6.97
N THR A 308 -14.57 4.86 7.10
CA THR A 308 -15.85 5.57 7.21
C THR A 308 -16.69 5.40 5.95
N ALA A 309 -16.08 5.50 4.76
CA ALA A 309 -16.78 5.26 3.50
C ALA A 309 -17.32 3.81 3.40
N LEU A 310 -16.60 2.84 3.96
CA LEU A 310 -17.02 1.44 4.06
C LEU A 310 -18.00 1.16 5.22
N GLN A 311 -18.57 2.22 5.82
CA GLN A 311 -19.55 2.15 6.91
C GLN A 311 -19.06 1.40 8.16
N ILE A 312 -17.74 1.35 8.35
CA ILE A 312 -17.17 0.87 9.60
C ILE A 312 -17.11 2.06 10.56
N LEU A 313 -17.85 1.93 11.66
CA LEU A 313 -17.65 2.76 12.84
C LEU A 313 -16.30 2.38 13.45
N VAL A 314 -15.27 3.11 13.04
CA VAL A 314 -14.02 3.15 13.78
C VAL A 314 -14.33 4.00 15.00
N PRO A 315 -14.33 3.45 16.23
CA PRO A 315 -14.44 4.30 17.40
C PRO A 315 -13.33 5.35 17.30
N LEU A 316 -13.68 6.61 17.59
CA LEU A 316 -12.79 7.79 17.70
C LEU A 316 -11.71 7.63 18.81
N ARG A 317 -11.28 6.41 19.08
CA ARG A 317 -9.97 6.10 19.66
C ARG A 317 -8.96 6.11 18.52
N LEU A 318 -8.91 7.21 17.77
CA LEU A 318 -7.89 7.43 16.77
C LEU A 318 -6.64 7.95 17.53
N PHE A 319 -5.46 7.74 16.96
CA PHE A 319 -4.16 8.25 17.45
C PHE A 319 -3.52 7.66 18.73
N TYR A 320 -4.21 6.93 19.60
CA TYR A 320 -3.53 6.23 20.70
C TYR A 320 -3.09 4.83 20.28
N PHE A 321 -2.09 4.76 19.41
CA PHE A 321 -1.03 3.75 19.38
C PHE A 321 -0.21 3.96 18.09
N VAL A 322 0.38 5.16 17.98
CA VAL A 322 1.65 5.25 17.26
C VAL A 322 2.72 4.85 18.26
N ILE A 323 3.21 3.61 18.21
CA ILE A 323 4.39 3.25 18.99
C ILE A 323 5.59 3.83 18.24
N ILE A 324 5.86 5.11 18.48
CA ILE A 324 7.16 5.70 18.14
C ILE A 324 8.11 5.27 19.24
N LYS A 325 9.32 4.84 18.89
CA LYS A 325 10.37 4.50 19.85
C LYS A 325 10.75 5.66 20.80
N LEU A 326 10.29 6.89 20.56
CA LEU A 326 10.53 8.02 21.45
C LEU A 326 9.23 8.59 22.02
N GLN A 327 9.02 8.31 23.31
CA GLN A 327 8.06 8.94 24.23
C GLN A 327 8.15 10.48 24.23
N PHE A 328 9.27 11.04 23.72
CA PHE A 328 9.60 12.46 23.63
C PHE A 328 8.82 13.23 22.55
N ILE A 329 8.49 12.62 21.40
CA ILE A 329 7.77 13.32 20.32
C ILE A 329 6.30 13.56 20.68
N LEU A 330 5.68 12.61 21.38
CA LEU A 330 4.33 12.79 21.93
C LEU A 330 4.31 13.94 22.96
N LEU A 331 5.34 14.02 23.81
CA LEU A 331 5.52 15.11 24.78
C LEU A 331 5.65 16.47 24.06
N LEU A 332 6.41 16.55 22.96
CA LEU A 332 6.59 17.77 22.16
C LEU A 332 5.33 18.18 21.38
N THR A 333 4.49 17.23 20.94
CA THR A 333 3.21 17.56 20.31
C THR A 333 2.18 18.12 21.30
N LEU A 334 2.30 17.75 22.58
CA LEU A 334 1.39 18.16 23.65
C LEU A 334 1.87 19.39 24.41
N SER A 335 3.19 19.63 24.47
CA SER A 335 3.80 20.79 25.15
C SER A 335 4.11 21.90 24.14
N TYR A 336 3.79 23.13 24.51
CA TYR A 336 3.89 24.36 23.70
C TYR A 336 5.36 24.81 23.47
N ILE A 337 6.30 23.87 23.28
CA ILE A 337 7.73 24.20 23.20
C ILE A 337 8.13 24.29 21.72
N PHE A 338 7.78 25.42 21.11
CA PHE A 338 8.40 25.85 19.85
C PHE A 338 9.80 26.38 20.16
N HIS A 339 10.83 25.62 19.78
CA HIS A 339 12.18 26.17 19.66
C HIS A 339 12.33 26.86 18.30
N GLU A 340 12.98 28.04 18.26
CA GLU A 340 13.25 28.82 17.04
C GLU A 340 13.92 28.02 15.90
N GLN A 341 14.48 26.86 16.19
CA GLN A 341 15.20 25.98 15.25
C GLN A 341 14.31 24.98 14.49
N THR A 342 12.97 25.03 14.61
CA THR A 342 12.05 24.03 14.02
C THR A 342 11.18 24.51 12.85
N ARG A 343 11.46 25.70 12.28
CA ARG A 343 10.66 26.30 11.20
C ARG A 343 10.47 25.41 9.97
N HIS A 344 11.46 24.59 9.62
CA HIS A 344 11.39 23.68 8.45
C HIS A 344 10.53 22.43 8.68
N ILE A 345 10.08 22.16 9.90
CA ILE A 345 9.12 21.10 10.24
C ILE A 345 7.78 21.64 10.78
N GLU A 346 7.62 22.97 10.82
CA GLU A 346 6.50 23.65 11.46
C GLU A 346 5.14 23.22 10.91
N LEU A 347 4.99 23.13 9.58
CA LEU A 347 3.74 22.67 8.95
C LEU A 347 3.40 21.22 9.28
N ASP A 348 4.40 20.34 9.30
CA ASP A 348 4.21 18.96 9.72
C ASP A 348 3.81 18.91 11.20
N CYS A 349 4.43 19.78 12.01
CA CYS A 349 4.17 19.90 13.44
C CYS A 349 2.73 20.30 13.73
N HIS A 350 2.26 21.35 13.08
CA HIS A 350 0.88 21.80 13.17
C HIS A 350 -0.08 20.74 12.63
N PHE A 351 0.21 20.11 11.49
CA PHE A 351 -0.66 19.09 10.92
C PHE A 351 -0.87 17.90 11.86
N VAL A 352 0.22 17.33 12.40
CA VAL A 352 0.12 16.20 13.35
C VAL A 352 -0.58 16.65 14.63
N ARG A 353 -0.23 17.83 15.15
CA ARG A 353 -0.83 18.36 16.38
C ARG A 353 -2.33 18.59 16.24
N ASP A 354 -2.77 19.24 15.17
CA ASP A 354 -4.20 19.50 14.92
C ASP A 354 -4.98 18.18 14.85
N LYS A 355 -4.41 17.14 14.22
CA LYS A 355 -5.05 15.82 14.19
C LYS A 355 -5.09 15.11 15.54
N VAL A 356 -4.07 15.31 16.37
CA VAL A 356 -4.06 14.81 17.75
C VAL A 356 -5.06 15.58 18.62
N LEU A 357 -5.14 16.90 18.49
CA LEU A 357 -6.07 17.74 19.26
C LEU A 357 -7.54 17.53 18.85
N ASP A 358 -7.83 17.47 17.55
CA ASP A 358 -9.16 17.14 16.99
C ASP A 358 -9.69 15.81 17.56
N ASP A 359 -8.80 14.84 17.83
CA ASP A 359 -9.16 13.57 18.45
C ASP A 359 -9.39 13.70 19.97
N MET A 360 -8.59 14.52 20.66
CA MET A 360 -8.70 14.75 22.10
C MET A 360 -9.97 15.53 22.46
N GLU A 361 -10.38 16.51 21.66
CA GLU A 361 -11.64 17.26 21.89
C GLU A 361 -12.88 16.38 21.69
N LYS A 362 -12.83 15.43 20.75
CA LYS A 362 -13.89 14.43 20.55
C LYS A 362 -14.01 13.39 21.68
N LYS A 363 -13.05 13.34 22.62
CA LYS A 363 -13.15 12.52 23.85
C LYS A 363 -13.86 13.22 25.01
N ARG A 364 -14.09 14.53 24.91
CA ARG A 364 -14.59 15.36 26.01
C ARG A 364 -16.12 15.52 26.02
N TRP A 365 -16.80 14.97 25.01
CA TRP A 365 -18.26 15.01 24.84
C TRP A 365 -18.85 13.62 24.74
#